data_AF-A0A2X0KXY0-F1
#
_entry.id   AF-A0A2X0KXY0-F1
#
_cell.length_a   1.000
_cell.length_b   1.000
_cell.length_c   1.000
_cell.angle_alpha   90.00
_cell.angle_beta   90.00
_cell.angle_gamma   90.00
#
_symmetry.space_group_name_H-M   'P 1'
#
loop_
_entity.id
_entity.type
_entity.pdbx_description
1 polymer ?
#
loop_
_entity_poly.entity_id
_entity_poly.type
_entity_poly.pdbx_seq_one_letter_code
_entity_poly.pdbx_strand_id
1 'polypeptide(L)'
;MSYKATRPLVAPPDANSIRTTVVPAAEFPNWLASQRATINWQRHKSQSYKSKALIEGQANQPPNPDTRLKGQHRKVMFEQYICNWAGSPRPVAESMRKRIRKSSIKCGCKAAITVSYYRDNPTIYHVVITPHNNHDPYSSEYLLRSRLSAPIQLWLSEVASKGLDWSTLKLMQLSEEEMRTIGDLGSSPTVPEILRVRYRDVYNKVRQNMPSQSPRASAARENVNA
;
A
#
# COMPACT_ATOMS: atom_id res chain seq x y z
N MET A 1 53.45 5.37 -9.80
CA MET A 1 52.34 6.33 -9.99
C MET A 1 51.04 5.54 -9.99
N SER A 2 50.26 5.59 -8.91
CA SER A 2 49.03 4.81 -8.73
C SER A 2 47.88 5.77 -8.53
N TYR A 3 46.97 5.84 -9.50
CA TYR A 3 45.75 6.62 -9.41
C TYR A 3 44.68 5.77 -8.72
N LYS A 4 44.37 6.07 -7.46
CA LYS A 4 43.13 5.59 -6.83
C LYS A 4 41.99 6.46 -7.32
N ALA A 5 41.14 5.91 -8.18
CA ALA A 5 39.87 6.51 -8.55
C ALA A 5 38.92 6.45 -7.34
N THR A 6 38.82 7.55 -6.60
CA THR A 6 37.80 7.73 -5.57
C THR A 6 36.46 7.86 -6.26
N ARG A 7 35.66 6.79 -6.22
CA ARG A 7 34.25 6.80 -6.63
C ARG A 7 33.54 7.86 -5.79
N PRO A 8 32.89 8.89 -6.38
CA PRO A 8 32.14 9.84 -5.60
C PRO A 8 30.98 9.10 -4.91
N LEU A 9 30.94 9.21 -3.58
CA LEU A 9 29.80 8.81 -2.77
C LEU A 9 28.58 9.57 -3.29
N VAL A 10 27.68 8.86 -3.93
CA VAL A 10 26.37 9.38 -4.32
C VAL A 10 25.68 9.81 -3.03
N ALA A 11 25.50 11.13 -2.86
CA ALA A 11 24.74 11.67 -1.76
C ALA A 11 23.35 11.00 -1.73
N PRO A 12 22.83 10.62 -0.54
CA PRO A 12 21.52 10.01 -0.44
C PRO A 12 20.48 10.97 -1.06
N PRO A 13 19.65 10.50 -2.01
CA PRO A 13 18.68 11.37 -2.68
C PRO A 13 17.70 11.95 -1.65
N ASP A 14 17.63 13.28 -1.60
CA ASP A 14 16.77 14.07 -0.73
C ASP A 14 15.42 13.38 -0.51
N ALA A 15 15.10 13.10 0.76
CA ALA A 15 13.89 12.38 1.17
C ALA A 15 12.58 13.04 0.73
N ASN A 16 12.64 14.29 0.24
CA ASN A 16 11.50 15.09 -0.22
C ASN A 16 11.32 15.14 -1.74
N SER A 17 12.16 14.45 -2.52
CA SER A 17 12.05 14.50 -3.98
C SER A 17 11.13 13.41 -4.52
N ILE A 18 10.25 13.79 -5.46
CA ILE A 18 9.45 12.86 -6.24
C ILE A 18 10.42 12.02 -7.09
N ARG A 19 10.38 10.70 -6.92
CA ARG A 19 11.22 9.79 -7.71
C ARG A 19 10.43 9.28 -8.90
N THR A 20 10.98 9.45 -10.11
CA THR A 20 10.41 8.91 -11.34
C THR A 20 11.33 7.83 -11.89
N THR A 21 10.77 6.68 -12.23
CA THR A 21 11.51 5.55 -12.82
C THR A 21 10.69 4.86 -13.89
N VAL A 22 11.38 4.13 -14.76
CA VAL A 22 10.80 3.34 -15.83
C VAL A 22 11.08 1.87 -15.54
N VAL A 23 10.03 1.05 -15.47
CA VAL A 23 10.13 -0.36 -15.09
C VAL A 23 9.57 -1.24 -16.22
N PRO A 24 10.33 -2.23 -16.72
CA PRO A 24 9.81 -3.21 -17.67
C PRO A 24 8.62 -3.96 -17.10
N ALA A 25 7.63 -4.27 -17.94
CA ALA A 25 6.39 -4.87 -17.47
C ALA A 25 6.55 -6.26 -16.85
N ALA A 26 7.52 -7.04 -17.34
CA ALA A 26 7.86 -8.34 -16.77
C ALA A 26 8.45 -8.22 -15.34
N GLU A 27 9.14 -7.11 -15.04
CA GLU A 27 9.81 -6.89 -13.76
C GLU A 27 8.93 -6.15 -12.75
N PHE A 28 7.86 -5.48 -13.23
CA PHE A 28 7.00 -4.65 -12.39
C PHE A 28 6.43 -5.38 -11.17
N PRO A 29 5.98 -6.66 -11.23
CA PRO A 29 5.52 -7.38 -10.04
C PRO A 29 6.60 -7.51 -8.96
N ASN A 30 7.83 -7.84 -9.35
CA ASN A 30 8.97 -7.99 -8.45
C ASN A 30 9.41 -6.63 -7.88
N TRP A 31 9.43 -5.61 -8.73
CA TRP A 31 9.69 -4.24 -8.32
C TRP A 31 8.65 -3.75 -7.29
N LEU A 32 7.36 -3.98 -7.54
CA LEU A 32 6.30 -3.60 -6.61
C LEU A 32 6.38 -4.42 -5.30
N ALA A 33 6.75 -5.69 -5.38
CA ALA A 33 6.97 -6.54 -4.21
C ALA A 33 8.11 -6.00 -3.32
N SER A 34 9.21 -5.52 -3.92
CA SER A 34 10.31 -4.92 -3.14
C SER A 34 9.87 -3.62 -2.44
N GLN A 35 9.06 -2.79 -3.09
CA GLN A 35 8.47 -1.62 -2.45
C GLN A 35 7.50 -2.00 -1.31
N ARG A 36 6.78 -3.11 -1.46
CA ARG A 36 5.82 -3.60 -0.46
C ARG A 36 6.47 -4.31 0.73
N ALA A 37 7.69 -4.79 0.58
CA ALA A 37 8.45 -5.41 1.65
C ALA A 37 8.79 -4.39 2.76
N THR A 38 8.96 -3.12 2.40
CA THR A 38 9.28 -2.03 3.34
C THR A 38 8.02 -1.31 3.81
N ILE A 39 7.10 -0.98 2.89
CA ILE A 39 5.95 -0.13 3.17
C ILE A 39 4.67 -0.80 2.68
N ASN A 40 3.60 -0.76 3.49
CA ASN A 40 2.32 -1.32 3.10
C ASN A 40 1.59 -0.38 2.13
N TRP A 41 1.87 -0.56 0.83
CA TRP A 41 1.24 0.12 -0.29
C TRP A 41 -0.09 -0.54 -0.69
N GLN A 42 -1.20 0.10 -0.36
CA GLN A 42 -2.54 -0.39 -0.69
C GLN A 42 -2.96 0.06 -2.08
N ARG A 43 -3.39 -0.87 -2.93
CA ARG A 43 -3.91 -0.53 -4.27
C ARG A 43 -5.17 0.32 -4.12
N HIS A 44 -5.14 1.52 -4.68
CA HIS A 44 -6.30 2.39 -4.84
C HIS A 44 -6.89 2.17 -6.23
N LYS A 45 -8.21 2.35 -6.38
CA LYS A 45 -8.89 2.07 -7.65
C LYS A 45 -8.27 2.91 -8.78
N SER A 46 -7.94 2.25 -9.89
CA SER A 46 -7.47 2.89 -11.10
C SER A 46 -8.60 3.73 -11.71
N GLN A 47 -8.31 4.99 -12.05
CA GLN A 47 -9.18 5.77 -12.94
C GLN A 47 -8.54 5.71 -14.33
N SER A 48 -9.24 5.15 -15.32
CA SER A 48 -8.79 5.26 -16.72
C SER A 48 -9.06 6.69 -17.19
N TYR A 49 -8.02 7.47 -17.46
CA TYR A 49 -8.17 8.78 -18.08
C TYR A 49 -8.11 8.66 -19.61
N LYS A 50 -9.07 9.25 -20.32
CA LYS A 50 -8.94 9.48 -21.77
C LYS A 50 -8.03 10.69 -21.97
N SER A 51 -6.72 10.51 -22.03
CA SER A 51 -5.80 11.62 -22.33
C SER A 51 -6.01 12.11 -23.76
N LYS A 52 -6.33 13.41 -23.90
CA LYS A 52 -5.97 14.18 -25.11
C LYS A 52 -4.46 14.39 -25.02
N ALA A 53 -3.67 13.57 -25.70
CA ALA A 53 -2.24 13.82 -25.79
C ALA A 53 -2.04 15.12 -26.57
N LEU A 54 -1.61 16.18 -25.88
CA LEU A 54 -0.97 17.32 -26.53
C LEU A 54 0.42 16.82 -26.90
N ILE A 55 0.62 16.46 -28.17
CA ILE A 55 1.98 16.26 -28.66
C ILE A 55 2.59 17.66 -28.72
N GLU A 56 3.66 17.87 -27.96
CA GLU A 56 4.52 19.05 -28.03
C GLU A 56 5.16 19.09 -29.43
N GLY A 57 4.42 19.63 -30.40
CA GLY A 57 4.93 20.00 -31.71
C GLY A 57 5.58 21.37 -31.60
N GLN A 58 6.82 21.48 -32.07
CA GLN A 58 7.56 22.73 -32.18
C GLN A 58 6.67 23.87 -32.73
N ALA A 59 6.68 25.01 -32.06
CA ALA A 59 5.69 26.08 -32.15
C ALA A 59 5.63 26.87 -33.48
N ASN A 60 6.25 26.43 -34.58
CA ASN A 60 6.46 27.27 -35.76
C ASN A 60 6.11 26.61 -37.11
N GLN A 61 5.01 25.87 -37.22
CA GLN A 61 4.43 25.54 -38.53
C GLN A 61 2.92 25.76 -38.57
N PRO A 62 2.39 26.43 -39.62
CA PRO A 62 0.96 26.52 -39.85
C PRO A 62 0.38 25.12 -40.14
N PRO A 63 -0.84 24.81 -39.67
CA PRO A 63 -1.41 23.47 -39.79
C PRO A 63 -1.75 23.17 -41.25
N ASN A 64 -1.07 22.18 -41.83
CA ASN A 64 -1.39 21.62 -43.15
C ASN A 64 -2.67 20.75 -43.05
N PRO A 65 -3.77 21.07 -43.77
CA PRO A 65 -5.04 20.37 -43.64
C PRO A 65 -5.02 18.89 -44.06
N ASP A 66 -4.03 18.47 -44.87
CA ASP A 66 -3.97 17.11 -45.43
C ASP A 66 -3.15 16.09 -44.60
N THR A 67 -2.64 16.48 -43.44
CA THR A 67 -1.97 15.56 -42.49
C THR A 67 -2.71 15.45 -41.16
N ARG A 68 -4.05 15.37 -41.21
CA ARG A 68 -4.83 14.82 -40.10
C ARG A 68 -4.56 13.31 -40.00
N LEU A 69 -3.37 12.94 -39.52
CA LEU A 69 -3.22 11.70 -38.77
C LEU A 69 -4.22 11.81 -37.63
N LYS A 70 -5.37 11.13 -37.76
CA LYS A 70 -6.34 10.94 -36.68
C LYS A 70 -5.53 10.61 -35.43
N GLY A 71 -5.45 11.55 -34.51
CA GLY A 71 -4.67 11.39 -33.28
C GLY A 71 -5.15 10.09 -32.63
N GLN A 72 -4.34 9.04 -32.74
CA GLN A 72 -4.58 7.81 -32.01
C GLN A 72 -4.46 8.20 -30.54
N HIS A 73 -5.61 8.40 -29.91
CA HIS A 73 -5.71 8.55 -28.47
C HIS A 73 -5.19 7.25 -27.85
N ARG A 74 -3.88 7.14 -27.64
CA ARG A 74 -3.29 6.05 -26.88
C ARG A 74 -3.93 6.11 -25.50
N LYS A 75 -4.68 5.07 -25.13
CA LYS A 75 -5.35 5.00 -23.84
C LYS A 75 -4.28 4.75 -22.78
N VAL A 76 -3.87 5.81 -22.08
CA VAL A 76 -2.98 5.69 -20.93
C VAL A 76 -3.82 5.23 -19.73
N MET A 77 -3.40 4.12 -19.14
CA MET A 77 -3.98 3.57 -17.92
C MET A 77 -3.15 4.02 -16.73
N PHE A 78 -3.81 4.25 -15.59
CA PHE A 78 -3.16 4.64 -14.35
C PHE A 78 -3.55 3.69 -13.22
N GLU A 79 -2.55 3.15 -12.52
CA GLU A 79 -2.73 2.48 -11.24
C GLU A 79 -2.10 3.30 -10.13
N GLN A 80 -2.74 3.33 -8.97
CA GLN A 80 -2.23 4.06 -7.82
C GLN A 80 -2.16 3.15 -6.60
N TYR A 81 -1.06 3.22 -5.87
CA TYR A 81 -0.86 2.53 -4.61
C TYR A 81 -0.57 3.56 -3.53
N ILE A 82 -1.42 3.65 -2.52
CA ILE A 82 -1.35 4.68 -1.48
C ILE A 82 -0.82 4.11 -0.17
N CYS A 83 -0.15 4.95 0.62
CA CYS A 83 0.27 4.57 1.97
C CYS A 83 -0.94 4.20 2.85
N ASN A 84 -0.79 3.18 3.69
CA ASN A 84 -1.83 2.78 4.63
C ASN A 84 -2.17 3.84 5.70
N TRP A 85 -1.32 4.84 5.93
CA TRP A 85 -1.56 6.00 6.81
C TRP A 85 -2.18 7.20 6.05
N ALA A 86 -2.39 7.07 4.74
CA ALA A 86 -2.98 8.12 3.91
C ALA A 86 -4.45 8.42 4.25
N GLY A 87 -4.82 9.70 4.10
CA GLY A 87 -6.14 10.22 4.41
C GLY A 87 -6.29 10.68 5.88
N SER A 88 -7.49 11.12 6.23
CA SER A 88 -7.78 11.70 7.55
C SER A 88 -8.52 10.72 8.47
N PRO A 89 -8.40 10.87 9.81
CA PRO A 89 -9.27 10.19 10.75
C PRO A 89 -10.74 10.45 10.40
N ARG A 90 -11.59 9.42 10.50
CA ARG A 90 -13.02 9.61 10.28
C ARG A 90 -13.59 10.46 11.42
N PRO A 91 -14.48 11.42 11.14
CA PRO A 91 -15.17 12.16 12.18
C PRO A 91 -15.96 11.18 13.05
N VAL A 92 -15.75 11.23 14.36
CA VAL A 92 -16.46 10.38 15.32
C VAL A 92 -17.65 11.17 15.84
N ALA A 93 -18.86 10.61 15.67
CA ALA A 93 -20.09 11.17 16.22
C ALA A 93 -19.93 11.43 17.73
N GLU A 94 -20.49 12.53 18.22
CA GLU A 94 -20.43 12.98 19.61
C GLU A 94 -20.72 11.84 20.62
N SER A 95 -21.75 11.04 20.31
CA SER A 95 -22.22 9.89 21.12
C SER A 95 -21.20 8.75 21.27
N MET A 96 -20.20 8.67 20.38
CA MET A 96 -19.14 7.66 20.43
C MET A 96 -17.85 8.17 21.09
N ARG A 97 -17.74 9.46 21.43
CA ARG A 97 -16.54 10.07 22.02
C ARG A 97 -16.22 9.55 23.44
N LYS A 98 -17.23 9.08 24.18
CA LYS A 98 -17.07 8.52 25.55
C LYS A 98 -16.27 7.22 25.61
N ARG A 99 -16.07 6.50 24.48
CA ARG A 99 -15.22 5.32 24.45
C ARG A 99 -13.80 5.78 24.11
N ILE A 100 -12.86 5.67 25.05
CA ILE A 100 -11.42 5.94 24.81
C ILE A 100 -10.97 5.03 23.65
N ARG A 101 -10.97 5.58 22.44
CA ARG A 101 -10.47 4.89 21.24
C ARG A 101 -9.05 5.35 21.02
N LYS A 102 -8.15 4.39 20.76
CA LYS A 102 -6.81 4.69 20.24
C LYS A 102 -6.95 5.62 19.03
N SER A 103 -6.07 6.62 18.92
CA SER A 103 -6.06 7.55 17.80
C SER A 103 -5.98 6.79 16.47
N SER A 104 -6.57 7.37 15.43
CA SER A 104 -6.50 6.80 14.08
C SER A 104 -5.04 6.76 13.62
N ILE A 105 -4.65 5.73 12.86
CA ILE A 105 -3.35 5.69 12.17
C ILE A 105 -3.28 6.63 10.96
N LYS A 106 -4.41 7.24 10.60
CA LYS A 106 -4.51 8.13 9.45
C LYS A 106 -3.99 9.52 9.82
N CYS A 107 -2.92 9.98 9.18
CA CYS A 107 -2.22 11.24 9.50
C CYS A 107 -2.18 12.23 8.32
N GLY A 108 -2.96 12.00 7.25
CA GLY A 108 -2.93 12.86 6.06
C GLY A 108 -1.70 12.64 5.17
N CYS A 109 -1.07 11.46 5.26
CA CYS A 109 0.00 11.09 4.35
C CYS A 109 -0.48 11.10 2.88
N LYS A 110 0.34 11.66 1.98
CA LYS A 110 0.11 11.80 0.54
C LYS A 110 1.03 10.88 -0.28
N ALA A 111 1.84 10.06 0.39
CA ALA A 111 2.73 9.13 -0.28
C ALA A 111 1.92 8.18 -1.16
N ALA A 112 2.37 8.04 -2.41
CA ALA A 112 1.76 7.19 -3.40
C ALA A 112 2.78 6.72 -4.43
N ILE A 113 2.60 5.49 -4.91
CA ILE A 113 3.19 5.01 -6.14
C ILE A 113 2.14 5.14 -7.23
N THR A 114 2.39 5.99 -8.20
CA THR A 114 1.53 6.17 -9.37
C THR A 114 2.20 5.52 -10.57
N VAL A 115 1.49 4.63 -11.22
CA VAL A 115 1.98 3.80 -12.31
C VAL A 115 1.16 4.13 -13.54
N SER A 116 1.82 4.52 -14.63
CA SER A 116 1.16 4.82 -15.90
C SER A 116 1.73 3.96 -17.02
N TYR A 117 0.85 3.46 -17.89
CA TYR A 117 1.22 2.58 -18.99
C TYR A 117 0.25 2.70 -20.16
N TYR A 118 0.71 2.36 -21.35
CA TYR A 118 -0.13 2.33 -22.54
C TYR A 118 -0.91 1.02 -22.59
N ARG A 119 -2.23 1.11 -22.78
CA ARG A 119 -3.10 -0.07 -22.87
C ARG A 119 -2.73 -0.98 -24.06
N ASP A 120 -2.35 -0.36 -25.17
CA ASP A 120 -2.13 -1.06 -26.44
C ASP A 120 -0.76 -1.75 -26.49
N ASN A 121 0.18 -1.36 -25.62
CA ASN A 121 1.49 -1.99 -25.51
C ASN A 121 2.05 -1.79 -24.08
N PRO A 122 1.66 -2.63 -23.11
CA PRO A 122 2.12 -2.52 -21.73
C PRO A 122 3.50 -3.16 -21.57
N THR A 123 4.49 -2.76 -22.35
CA THR A 123 5.89 -3.24 -22.20
C THR A 123 6.64 -2.49 -21.12
N ILE A 124 6.23 -1.25 -20.84
CA ILE A 124 6.91 -0.33 -19.95
C ILE A 124 5.90 0.36 -19.04
N TYR A 125 6.23 0.42 -17.75
CA TYR A 125 5.53 1.20 -16.74
C TYR A 125 6.34 2.43 -16.37
N HIS A 126 5.72 3.61 -16.45
CA HIS A 126 6.25 4.83 -15.88
C HIS A 126 5.75 4.95 -14.44
N VAL A 127 6.68 4.94 -13.49
CA VAL A 127 6.39 4.90 -12.06
C VAL A 127 6.86 6.20 -11.41
N VAL A 128 5.95 6.85 -10.70
CA VAL A 128 6.20 8.05 -9.90
C VAL A 128 5.95 7.73 -8.43
N ILE A 129 6.96 7.91 -7.59
CA ILE A 129 6.88 7.69 -6.14
C ILE A 129 6.88 9.05 -5.46
N THR A 130 5.76 9.36 -4.81
CA THR A 130 5.62 10.52 -3.93
C THR A 130 6.08 10.13 -2.52
N PRO A 131 6.98 10.91 -1.89
CA PRO A 131 7.53 10.56 -0.58
C PRO A 131 6.50 10.62 0.54
N HIS A 132 6.86 10.03 1.67
CA HIS A 132 6.06 10.11 2.89
C HIS A 132 6.14 11.51 3.51
N ASN A 133 4.99 11.96 4.00
CA ASN A 133 4.87 13.17 4.80
C ASN A 133 4.06 12.84 6.05
N ASN A 134 4.28 13.61 7.12
CA ASN A 134 3.56 13.52 8.40
C ASN A 134 3.75 12.20 9.18
N HIS A 135 4.61 11.29 8.70
CA HIS A 135 5.08 10.15 9.47
C HIS A 135 6.36 9.59 8.85
N ASP A 136 7.14 8.88 9.67
CA ASP A 136 8.28 8.09 9.22
C ASP A 136 7.84 6.62 9.00
N PRO A 137 7.93 6.07 7.78
CA PRO A 137 7.60 4.67 7.51
C PRO A 137 8.56 3.65 8.14
N TYR A 138 9.70 4.07 8.68
CA TYR A 138 10.68 3.19 9.33
C TYR A 138 10.65 3.28 10.87
N SER A 139 9.85 4.19 11.41
CA SER A 139 9.70 4.35 12.86
C SER A 139 9.11 3.11 13.55
N SER A 140 9.49 2.92 14.81
CA SER A 140 8.87 1.94 15.70
C SER A 140 7.35 2.13 15.80
N GLU A 141 6.88 3.39 15.80
CA GLU A 141 5.44 3.67 15.76
C GLU A 141 4.76 3.09 14.51
N TYR A 142 5.38 3.26 13.35
CA TYR A 142 4.86 2.69 12.11
C TYR A 142 4.82 1.17 12.19
N LEU A 143 5.90 0.50 12.63
CA LEU A 143 5.95 -0.96 12.76
C LEU A 143 4.82 -1.50 13.65
N LEU A 144 4.57 -0.86 14.81
CA LEU A 144 3.59 -1.31 15.80
C LEU A 144 2.13 -1.05 15.38
N ARG A 145 1.87 0.05 14.66
CA ARG A 145 0.49 0.51 14.36
C ARG A 145 0.05 0.21 12.93
N SER A 146 0.99 -0.01 12.01
CA SER A 146 0.72 -0.26 10.60
C SER A 146 -0.13 -1.51 10.42
N ARG A 147 -1.10 -1.44 9.51
CA ARG A 147 -2.00 -2.56 9.20
C ARG A 147 -1.22 -3.66 8.48
N LEU A 148 -1.70 -4.89 8.62
CA LEU A 148 -1.24 -6.03 7.83
C LEU A 148 -1.68 -5.86 6.37
N SER A 149 -0.86 -6.30 5.41
CA SER A 149 -1.17 -6.31 3.98
C SER A 149 -2.27 -7.33 3.68
N ALA A 150 -2.90 -7.19 2.50
CA ALA A 150 -3.96 -8.10 2.09
C ALA A 150 -3.51 -9.58 2.04
N PRO A 151 -2.32 -9.94 1.54
CA PRO A 151 -1.80 -11.31 1.60
C PRO A 151 -1.77 -11.89 3.02
N ILE A 152 -1.21 -11.14 3.99
CA ILE A 152 -1.15 -11.62 5.38
C ILE A 152 -2.55 -11.70 6.00
N GLN A 153 -3.45 -10.77 5.69
CA GLN A 153 -4.84 -10.87 6.15
C GLN A 153 -5.59 -12.09 5.60
N LEU A 154 -5.30 -12.50 4.36
CA LEU A 154 -5.85 -13.71 3.76
C LEU A 154 -5.27 -14.96 4.43
N TRP A 155 -3.94 -15.02 4.57
CA TRP A 155 -3.26 -16.10 5.29
C TRP A 155 -3.79 -16.26 6.72
N LEU A 156 -3.97 -15.16 7.47
CA LEU A 156 -4.57 -15.20 8.81
C LEU A 156 -5.99 -15.75 8.81
N SER A 157 -6.77 -15.49 7.76
CA SER A 157 -8.14 -16.00 7.67
C SER A 157 -8.13 -17.51 7.44
N GLU A 158 -7.19 -18.01 6.62
CA GLU A 158 -6.97 -19.43 6.39
C GLU A 158 -6.49 -20.14 7.66
N VAL A 159 -5.48 -19.61 8.33
CA VAL A 159 -4.96 -20.17 9.59
C VAL A 159 -6.05 -20.20 10.67
N ALA A 160 -6.84 -19.13 10.81
CA ALA A 160 -7.96 -19.08 11.74
C ALA A 160 -9.05 -20.12 11.39
N SER A 161 -9.33 -20.37 10.10
CA SER A 161 -10.29 -21.41 9.68
C SER A 161 -9.82 -22.83 9.96
N LYS A 162 -8.49 -23.05 10.01
CA LYS A 162 -7.88 -24.34 10.37
C LYS A 162 -7.82 -24.57 11.88
N GLY A 163 -8.32 -23.63 12.70
CA GLY A 163 -8.38 -23.77 14.16
C GLY A 163 -7.04 -23.57 14.85
N LEU A 164 -6.05 -22.93 14.20
CA LEU A 164 -4.80 -22.59 14.86
C LEU A 164 -5.07 -21.54 15.95
N ASP A 165 -4.75 -21.88 17.20
CA ASP A 165 -4.94 -20.99 18.33
C ASP A 165 -3.83 -19.91 18.39
N TRP A 166 -4.14 -18.78 19.03
CA TRP A 166 -3.21 -17.70 19.28
C TRP A 166 -1.95 -18.17 20.01
N SER A 167 -2.06 -19.15 20.91
CA SER A 167 -0.94 -19.72 21.64
C SER A 167 0.19 -20.17 20.69
N THR A 168 -0.14 -20.85 19.59
CA THR A 168 0.82 -21.27 18.56
C THR A 168 1.38 -20.09 17.78
N LEU A 169 0.52 -19.14 17.37
CA LEU A 169 0.96 -17.99 16.59
C LEU A 169 1.87 -17.06 17.37
N LYS A 170 1.63 -16.92 18.68
CA LYS A 170 2.42 -16.08 19.60
C LYS A 170 3.89 -16.47 19.63
N LEU A 171 4.20 -17.77 19.49
CA LEU A 171 5.58 -18.29 19.47
C LEU A 171 6.37 -17.83 18.24
N MET A 172 5.69 -17.40 17.18
CA MET A 172 6.31 -16.92 15.94
C MET A 172 6.37 -15.38 15.86
N GLN A 173 5.97 -14.65 16.91
CA GLN A 173 5.90 -13.18 16.90
C GLN A 173 7.07 -12.54 17.61
N LEU A 174 7.41 -11.33 17.18
CA LEU A 174 8.26 -10.43 17.94
C LEU A 174 7.44 -9.76 19.06
N SER A 175 8.06 -9.58 20.22
CA SER A 175 7.54 -8.75 21.30
C SER A 175 7.49 -7.28 20.89
N GLU A 176 6.67 -6.47 21.58
CA GLU A 176 6.64 -5.02 21.35
C GLU A 176 8.00 -4.36 21.63
N GLU A 177 8.78 -4.90 22.56
CA GLU A 177 10.13 -4.40 22.91
C GLU A 177 11.14 -4.69 21.79
N GLU A 178 11.11 -5.89 21.21
CA GLU A 178 11.93 -6.24 20.05
C GLU A 178 11.56 -5.36 18.85
N MET A 179 10.26 -5.13 18.61
CA MET A 179 9.81 -4.25 17.52
C MET A 179 10.24 -2.78 17.74
N ARG A 180 10.23 -2.29 18.99
CA ARG A 180 10.73 -0.94 19.32
C ARG A 180 12.21 -0.84 19.07
N THR A 181 12.99 -1.78 19.58
CA THR A 181 14.44 -1.85 19.36
C THR A 181 14.76 -1.83 17.87
N ILE A 182 14.06 -2.63 17.06
CA ILE A 182 14.26 -2.65 15.61
C ILE A 182 13.94 -1.29 14.95
N GLY A 183 12.82 -0.65 15.31
CA GLY A 183 12.45 0.64 14.75
C GLY A 183 13.35 1.80 15.21
N ASP A 184 13.85 1.73 16.44
CA ASP A 184 14.69 2.77 17.05
C ASP A 184 16.16 2.67 16.58
N LEU A 185 16.59 1.49 16.11
CA LEU A 185 17.89 1.30 15.48
C LEU A 185 18.02 2.07 14.15
N GLY A 186 16.92 2.63 13.60
CA GLY A 186 16.89 3.42 12.36
C GLY A 186 17.36 2.67 11.11
N SER A 187 17.74 1.41 11.28
CA SER A 187 18.13 0.51 10.22
C SER A 187 16.85 0.02 9.56
N SER A 188 16.95 -0.32 8.28
CA SER A 188 15.84 -0.78 7.46
C SER A 188 15.77 -2.31 7.42
N PRO A 189 15.70 -3.09 8.52
CA PRO A 189 15.32 -4.47 8.36
C PRO A 189 13.82 -4.45 8.04
N THR A 190 13.50 -4.88 6.83
CA THR A 190 12.16 -5.31 6.45
C THR A 190 11.70 -6.38 7.43
N VAL A 191 11.09 -5.98 8.54
CA VAL A 191 10.50 -6.91 9.51
C VAL A 191 9.41 -7.66 8.76
N PRO A 192 9.53 -8.99 8.57
CA PRO A 192 8.51 -9.76 7.90
C PRO A 192 7.17 -9.52 8.59
N GLU A 193 6.15 -9.18 7.81
CA GLU A 193 4.87 -8.73 8.34
C GLU A 193 4.14 -9.82 9.16
N ILE A 194 4.49 -11.09 8.92
CA ILE A 194 4.03 -12.24 9.72
C ILE A 194 4.49 -12.19 11.18
N LEU A 195 5.62 -11.54 11.48
CA LEU A 195 6.16 -11.36 12.83
C LEU A 195 5.52 -10.19 13.58
N ARG A 196 4.67 -9.41 12.89
CA ARG A 196 3.94 -8.25 13.43
C ARG A 196 2.47 -8.54 13.71
N VAL A 197 2.04 -9.79 13.57
CA VAL A 197 0.65 -10.19 13.80
C VAL A 197 0.35 -10.09 15.28
N ARG A 198 -0.69 -9.33 15.64
CA ARG A 198 -1.09 -9.18 17.04
C ARG A 198 -2.24 -10.10 17.38
N TYR A 199 -2.42 -10.35 18.68
CA TYR A 199 -3.56 -11.09 19.22
C TYR A 199 -4.88 -10.59 18.65
N ARG A 200 -5.05 -9.27 18.61
CA ARG A 200 -6.27 -8.63 18.13
C ARG A 200 -6.54 -8.90 16.65
N ASP A 201 -5.51 -9.05 15.83
CA ASP A 201 -5.67 -9.34 14.40
C ASP A 201 -6.21 -10.78 14.22
N VAL A 202 -5.68 -11.75 14.97
CA VAL A 202 -6.15 -13.15 15.01
C VAL A 202 -7.54 -13.24 15.61
N TYR A 203 -7.77 -12.65 16.79
CA TYR A 203 -9.05 -12.65 17.48
C TYR A 203 -10.17 -12.10 16.59
N ASN A 204 -9.92 -11.00 15.89
CA ASN A 204 -10.91 -10.42 14.97
C ASN A 204 -11.23 -11.37 13.82
N LYS A 205 -10.27 -12.13 13.30
CA LYS A 205 -10.47 -13.12 12.23
C LYS A 205 -11.25 -14.34 12.71
N VAL A 206 -10.88 -14.90 13.85
CA VAL A 206 -11.62 -16.01 14.48
C VAL A 206 -13.07 -15.59 14.74
N ARG A 207 -13.29 -14.40 15.31
CA ARG A 207 -14.63 -13.87 15.56
C ARG A 207 -15.44 -13.61 14.28
N GLN A 208 -14.80 -13.21 13.19
CA GLN A 208 -15.46 -13.06 11.87
C GLN A 208 -15.89 -14.41 11.29
N ASN A 209 -15.12 -15.46 11.56
CA ASN A 209 -15.40 -16.82 11.08
C ASN A 209 -16.39 -17.57 11.98
N MET A 210 -16.61 -17.13 13.22
CA MET A 210 -17.68 -17.68 14.05
C MET A 210 -19.04 -17.33 13.41
N PRO A 211 -19.94 -18.31 13.20
CA PRO A 211 -21.28 -18.01 12.76
C PRO A 211 -21.91 -17.02 13.73
N SER A 212 -22.46 -15.94 13.19
CA SER A 212 -23.21 -14.95 13.96
C SER A 212 -24.31 -15.65 14.74
N GLN A 213 -24.11 -15.86 16.05
CA GLN A 213 -25.19 -16.18 16.98
C GLN A 213 -26.07 -14.94 17.22
N SER A 214 -26.39 -14.19 16.16
CA SER A 214 -27.42 -13.16 16.25
C SER A 214 -28.77 -13.87 16.33
N PRO A 215 -29.62 -13.59 17.33
CA PRO A 215 -30.96 -14.16 17.45
C PRO A 215 -31.84 -13.94 16.21
N ARG A 216 -31.45 -13.03 15.31
CA ARG A 216 -32.12 -12.76 14.02
C ARG A 216 -31.94 -13.84 12.96
N ALA A 217 -30.91 -14.69 13.04
CA ALA A 217 -30.68 -15.74 12.05
C ALA A 217 -31.50 -17.02 12.34
N SER A 218 -31.81 -17.27 13.61
CA SER A 218 -32.64 -18.40 14.05
C SER A 218 -34.12 -18.18 13.73
N ALA A 219 -34.62 -16.95 13.87
CA ALA A 219 -36.04 -16.62 13.60
C ALA A 219 -36.43 -16.71 12.11
N ALA A 220 -35.47 -16.67 11.17
CA ALA A 220 -35.76 -16.77 9.75
C ALA A 220 -35.89 -18.23 9.25
N ARG A 221 -35.44 -19.22 10.04
CA ARG A 221 -35.52 -20.64 9.67
C ARG A 221 -36.78 -21.33 10.17
N GLU A 222 -37.45 -20.81 11.20
CA GLU A 222 -38.68 -21.41 11.74
C GLU A 222 -39.95 -21.01 10.96
N ASN A 223 -39.90 -19.98 10.11
CA ASN A 223 -41.07 -19.48 9.34
C ASN A 223 -41.22 -20.06 7.91
N VAL A 224 -40.49 -21.12 7.56
CA VAL A 224 -40.61 -21.77 6.24
C VAL A 224 -41.31 -23.14 6.31
N ASN A 225 -41.62 -23.65 7.52
CA ASN A 225 -42.25 -24.95 7.72
C ASN A 225 -43.55 -24.88 8.57
N ALA A 226 -44.27 -23.76 8.54
CA ALA A 226 -45.60 -23.64 9.16
C ALA A 226 -46.67 -23.37 8.08
#